data_AF-A0A7S3GWS4-F1
#
_entry.id   AF-A0A7S3GWS4-F1
#
_cell.length_a   1.000
_cell.length_b   1.000
_cell.length_c   1.000
_cell.angle_alpha   90.00
_cell.angle_beta   90.00
_cell.angle_gamma   90.00
#
_symmetry.space_group_name_H-M   'P 1'
#
loop_
_entity.id
_entity.type
_entity.pdbx_description
1 polymer ?
#
loop_
_entity_poly.entity_id
_entity_poly.type
_entity_poly.pdbx_seq_one_letter_code
_entity_poly.pdbx_strand_id
1 'polypeptide(L)'
;GNTEEDAFRIKIDSFRKSEINYRLEFRGTNQHQNEQSDFVKLEVCDQFRAFELIEHFLAHPPLLKGQSLVVLRPDYQSFLLDTYWSLDDSFVREVLNKRLARSRKDLEDAANGCNLNLRSVTRQYDNIKRVYNAYEDPNNTVENNIYTFLTKNYLLSPQVSRRYACMLFLLVQKFNLTAKKRLLNVECENLELCAALVLAFLALDSKAFFRIVLADSASDGDEYNLLEDNALCWSVVWKIFPSVDAVDPDKQVLVNLRDLRSVISGDLLDSGCTSVRYRIGTLLANKLDAGAGGGGLSGIAGVGGGGNKLRNLIKALLLLGANLSQSREFRDLFEDVLTKVAEPLEDAGLSVEEIITVVGACYHIVSDVPESVTRAYSISSAVQTSSHGSSSFQSSAKAGRIEALKRDWLRFITFIKLFLIQLL
;
A
#
# COMPACT_ATOMS: atom_id res chain seq x y z
N GLY A 1 5.46 -0.02 -28.94
CA GLY A 1 5.20 -1.05 -29.96
C GLY A 1 6.19 -2.17 -29.77
N ASN A 2 5.80 -3.42 -29.99
CA ASN A 2 6.69 -4.56 -29.79
C ASN A 2 7.75 -4.69 -30.90
N THR A 3 7.51 -4.05 -32.06
CA THR A 3 8.42 -4.00 -33.22
C THR A 3 8.27 -2.67 -33.99
N GLU A 4 9.24 -2.36 -34.86
CA GLU A 4 9.12 -1.25 -35.84
C GLU A 4 7.89 -1.41 -36.74
N GLU A 5 7.59 -2.64 -37.14
CA GLU A 5 6.46 -2.97 -38.02
C GLU A 5 5.11 -2.69 -37.34
N ASP A 6 4.97 -3.05 -36.06
CA ASP A 6 3.77 -2.73 -35.28
C ASP A 6 3.59 -1.22 -35.10
N ALA A 7 4.69 -0.51 -34.84
CA ALA A 7 4.67 0.94 -34.70
C ALA A 7 4.28 1.63 -36.01
N PHE A 8 4.83 1.15 -37.14
CA PHE A 8 4.43 1.56 -38.48
C PHE A 8 2.95 1.33 -38.71
N ARG A 9 2.42 0.13 -38.42
CA ARG A 9 1.00 -0.20 -38.58
C ARG A 9 0.08 0.73 -37.78
N ILE A 10 0.39 0.98 -36.51
CA ILE A 10 -0.40 1.88 -35.66
C ILE A 10 -0.37 3.31 -36.21
N LYS A 11 0.81 3.77 -36.63
CA LYS A 11 1.00 5.14 -37.11
C LYS A 11 0.35 5.37 -38.47
N ILE A 12 0.46 4.43 -39.39
CA ILE A 12 -0.20 4.51 -40.71
C ILE A 12 -1.72 4.42 -40.57
N ASP A 13 -2.25 3.62 -39.64
CA ASP A 13 -3.70 3.56 -39.38
C ASP A 13 -4.22 4.86 -38.77
N SER A 14 -3.47 5.46 -37.84
CA SER A 14 -3.81 6.79 -37.28
C SER A 14 -3.79 7.88 -38.36
N PHE A 15 -2.73 7.88 -39.18
CA PHE A 15 -2.57 8.82 -40.29
C PHE A 15 -3.67 8.64 -41.34
N ARG A 16 -4.03 7.41 -41.70
CA ARG A 16 -5.15 7.14 -42.63
C ARG A 16 -6.48 7.61 -42.07
N LYS A 17 -6.73 7.46 -40.76
CA LYS A 17 -7.96 7.97 -40.13
C LYS A 17 -8.04 9.49 -40.16
N SER A 18 -6.93 10.20 -39.90
CA SER A 18 -6.89 11.66 -40.01
C SER A 18 -7.00 12.12 -41.48
N GLU A 19 -6.37 11.40 -42.41
CA GLU A 19 -6.43 11.70 -43.83
C GLU A 19 -7.81 11.42 -44.43
N ILE A 20 -8.53 10.37 -44.01
CA ILE A 20 -9.92 10.12 -44.43
C ILE A 20 -10.81 11.30 -44.03
N ASN A 21 -10.62 11.86 -42.83
CA ASN A 21 -11.32 13.07 -42.41
C ASN A 21 -10.97 14.28 -43.30
N TYR A 22 -9.71 14.41 -43.73
CA TYR A 22 -9.26 15.49 -44.61
C TYR A 22 -9.69 15.30 -46.08
N ARG A 23 -9.73 14.06 -46.58
CA ARG A 23 -10.14 13.71 -47.95
C ARG A 23 -11.65 13.73 -48.16
N LEU A 24 -12.45 13.57 -47.10
CA LEU A 24 -13.87 13.92 -47.13
C LEU A 24 -14.08 15.40 -47.48
N GLU A 25 -13.12 16.27 -47.18
CA GLU A 25 -13.14 17.69 -47.55
C GLU A 25 -12.49 17.97 -48.92
N PHE A 26 -11.51 17.17 -49.39
CA PHE A 26 -10.87 17.36 -50.71
C PHE A 26 -10.47 16.05 -51.42
N ARG A 27 -10.96 15.84 -52.66
CA ARG A 27 -10.70 14.63 -53.48
C ARG A 27 -9.28 14.61 -54.06
N GLY A 28 -8.49 13.55 -53.78
CA GLY A 28 -7.17 13.31 -54.37
C GLY A 28 -6.86 11.83 -54.69
N THR A 29 -6.03 11.59 -55.70
CA THR A 29 -5.73 10.32 -56.41
C THR A 29 -4.82 9.34 -55.64
N ASN A 30 -4.73 8.08 -56.12
CA ASN A 30 -4.10 6.91 -55.46
C ASN A 30 -2.56 6.96 -55.37
N GLN A 31 -1.87 7.77 -56.17
CA GLN A 31 -0.39 7.78 -56.24
C GLN A 31 0.25 8.33 -54.95
N HIS A 32 -0.44 9.25 -54.27
CA HIS A 32 -0.02 9.80 -52.98
C HIS A 32 0.00 8.77 -51.83
N GLN A 33 -0.79 7.69 -51.91
CA GLN A 33 -0.90 6.71 -50.83
C GLN A 33 0.39 5.91 -50.61
N ASN A 34 1.15 5.64 -51.67
CA ASN A 34 2.41 4.90 -51.57
C ASN A 34 3.54 5.76 -51.00
N GLU A 35 3.69 7.00 -51.48
CA GLU A 35 4.69 7.96 -50.98
C GLU A 35 4.46 8.31 -49.50
N GLN A 36 3.20 8.44 -49.08
CA GLN A 36 2.82 8.66 -47.69
C GLN A 36 3.18 7.47 -46.79
N SER A 37 2.91 6.24 -47.26
CA SER A 37 3.30 5.03 -46.53
C SER A 37 4.81 4.98 -46.32
N ASP A 38 5.60 5.34 -47.32
CA ASP A 38 7.07 5.33 -47.22
C ASP A 38 7.58 6.42 -46.29
N PHE A 39 6.96 7.62 -46.29
CA PHE A 39 7.28 8.66 -45.32
C PHE A 39 7.04 8.20 -43.88
N VAL A 40 5.88 7.59 -43.59
CA VAL A 40 5.57 7.08 -42.25
C VAL A 40 6.54 5.98 -41.83
N LYS A 41 6.96 5.09 -42.73
CA LYS A 41 7.99 4.08 -42.44
C LYS A 41 9.32 4.72 -42.05
N LEU A 42 9.81 5.67 -42.86
CA LEU A 42 11.05 6.38 -42.58
C LEU A 42 10.99 7.11 -41.23
N GLU A 43 9.87 7.78 -40.96
CA GLU A 43 9.65 8.46 -39.69
C GLU A 43 9.65 7.50 -38.49
N VAL A 44 9.06 6.30 -38.62
CA VAL A 44 9.13 5.27 -37.56
C VAL A 44 10.56 4.76 -37.39
N CYS A 45 11.27 4.46 -38.47
CA CYS A 45 12.67 4.02 -38.38
C CYS A 45 13.54 5.08 -37.70
N ASP A 46 13.37 6.36 -38.03
CA ASP A 46 14.11 7.44 -37.39
C ASP A 46 13.73 7.62 -35.91
N GLN A 47 12.48 7.40 -35.54
CA GLN A 47 12.05 7.36 -34.12
C GLN A 47 12.71 6.22 -33.34
N PHE A 48 12.87 5.04 -33.94
CA PHE A 48 13.59 3.92 -33.31
C PHE A 48 15.08 4.22 -33.15
N ARG A 49 15.74 4.76 -34.19
CA ARG A 49 17.14 5.20 -34.11
C ARG A 49 17.35 6.26 -33.04
N ALA A 50 16.46 7.26 -32.99
CA ALA A 50 16.50 8.29 -31.95
C ALA A 50 16.33 7.69 -30.55
N PHE A 51 15.43 6.72 -30.38
CA PHE A 51 15.24 6.02 -29.12
C PHE A 51 16.51 5.25 -28.70
N GLU A 52 17.15 4.52 -29.62
CA GLU A 52 18.41 3.80 -29.34
C GLU A 52 19.53 4.74 -28.87
N LEU A 53 19.61 5.94 -29.46
CA LEU A 53 20.57 6.96 -29.04
C LEU A 53 20.32 7.47 -27.63
N ILE A 54 19.07 7.53 -27.16
CA ILE A 54 18.72 8.09 -25.85
C ILE A 54 18.39 7.06 -24.76
N GLU A 55 18.24 5.78 -25.11
CA GLU A 55 17.81 4.71 -24.19
C GLU A 55 18.70 4.64 -22.94
N HIS A 56 20.01 4.76 -23.12
CA HIS A 56 20.96 4.75 -22.01
C HIS A 56 20.82 5.97 -21.07
N PHE A 57 20.36 7.13 -21.58
CA PHE A 57 20.02 8.28 -20.75
C PHE A 57 18.69 8.09 -20.01
N LEU A 58 17.71 7.40 -20.61
CA LEU A 58 16.46 7.05 -19.94
C LEU A 58 16.69 6.08 -18.78
N ALA A 59 17.66 5.17 -18.91
CA ALA A 59 18.10 4.30 -17.82
C ALA A 59 18.75 5.06 -16.64
N HIS A 60 19.24 6.29 -16.89
CA HIS A 60 19.91 7.16 -15.91
C HIS A 60 19.37 8.59 -16.01
N PRO A 61 18.15 8.85 -15.49
CA PRO A 61 17.39 10.09 -15.74
C PRO A 61 18.14 11.41 -15.51
N PRO A 62 19.05 11.55 -14.51
CA PRO A 62 19.85 12.77 -14.37
C PRO A 62 20.70 13.12 -15.60
N LEU A 63 21.13 12.13 -16.39
CA LEU A 63 21.92 12.33 -17.60
C LEU A 63 21.07 12.80 -18.79
N LEU A 64 19.75 12.53 -18.78
CA LEU A 64 18.84 12.92 -19.85
C LEU A 64 18.71 14.44 -19.99
N LYS A 65 18.85 15.20 -18.91
CA LYS A 65 18.85 16.67 -18.98
C LYS A 65 20.12 17.24 -19.62
N GLY A 66 21.24 16.51 -19.51
CA GLY A 66 22.55 16.97 -19.95
C GLY A 66 22.92 16.56 -21.37
N GLN A 67 22.20 15.62 -21.99
CA GLN A 67 22.49 15.17 -23.35
C GLN A 67 22.13 16.23 -24.39
N SER A 68 22.93 16.32 -25.45
CA SER A 68 22.75 17.24 -26.59
C SER A 68 22.51 16.50 -27.92
N LEU A 69 22.33 15.18 -27.89
CA LEU A 69 22.11 14.35 -29.08
C LEU A 69 20.74 14.62 -29.71
N VAL A 70 19.72 14.81 -28.87
CA VAL A 70 18.33 15.03 -29.30
C VAL A 70 17.72 16.18 -28.52
N VAL A 71 17.10 17.13 -29.23
CA VAL A 71 16.36 18.23 -28.61
C VAL A 71 14.99 17.73 -28.17
N LEU A 72 14.82 17.54 -26.86
CA LEU A 72 13.56 17.09 -26.26
C LEU A 72 12.94 18.19 -25.40
N ARG A 73 11.67 18.54 -25.65
CA ARG A 73 10.93 19.45 -24.76
C ARG A 73 10.77 18.81 -23.37
N PRO A 74 10.70 19.60 -22.29
CA PRO A 74 10.53 19.09 -20.92
C PRO A 74 9.37 18.11 -20.77
N ASP A 75 8.19 18.43 -21.34
CA ASP A 75 7.01 17.57 -21.27
C ASP A 75 7.25 16.17 -21.88
N TYR A 76 7.99 16.13 -23.01
CA TYR A 76 8.35 14.86 -23.66
C TYR A 76 9.41 14.09 -22.85
N GLN A 77 10.33 14.77 -22.17
CA GLN A 77 11.28 14.10 -21.28
C GLN A 77 10.55 13.38 -20.14
N SER A 78 9.59 14.06 -19.49
CA SER A 78 8.77 13.45 -18.45
C SER A 78 7.95 12.26 -18.98
N PHE A 79 7.30 12.42 -20.13
CA PHE A 79 6.55 11.33 -20.77
C PHE A 79 7.44 10.12 -21.09
N LEU A 80 8.62 10.34 -21.67
CA LEU A 80 9.56 9.27 -22.01
C LEU A 80 10.09 8.57 -20.76
N LEU A 81 10.40 9.32 -19.69
CA LEU A 81 10.82 8.76 -18.42
C LEU A 81 9.71 7.91 -17.80
N ASP A 82 8.50 8.43 -17.68
CA ASP A 82 7.37 7.68 -17.10
C ASP A 82 7.05 6.42 -17.92
N THR A 83 7.15 6.49 -19.25
CA THR A 83 6.93 5.34 -20.13
C THR A 83 8.07 4.33 -20.08
N TYR A 84 9.32 4.79 -19.96
CA TYR A 84 10.49 3.92 -19.87
C TYR A 84 10.57 3.22 -18.50
N TRP A 85 10.16 3.91 -17.45
CA TRP A 85 10.13 3.38 -16.09
C TRP A 85 8.80 2.74 -15.74
N SER A 86 7.82 2.67 -16.64
CA SER A 86 6.58 1.96 -16.36
C SER A 86 6.84 0.48 -16.04
N LEU A 87 6.03 -0.07 -15.15
CA LEU A 87 6.08 -1.47 -14.75
C LEU A 87 4.80 -2.15 -15.21
N ASP A 88 4.91 -3.36 -15.72
CA ASP A 88 3.78 -4.21 -16.08
C ASP A 88 3.35 -5.06 -14.87
N ASP A 89 2.05 -5.11 -14.58
CA ASP A 89 1.52 -5.82 -13.40
C ASP A 89 1.88 -7.30 -13.39
N SER A 90 1.82 -7.96 -14.56
CA SER A 90 2.14 -9.38 -14.66
C SER A 90 3.60 -9.64 -14.28
N PHE A 91 4.50 -8.76 -14.72
CA PHE A 91 5.92 -8.86 -14.41
C PHE A 91 6.23 -8.48 -12.96
N VAL A 92 5.59 -7.45 -12.41
CA VAL A 92 5.73 -7.07 -11.00
C VAL A 92 5.34 -8.23 -10.09
N ARG A 93 4.21 -8.88 -10.36
CA ARG A 93 3.76 -10.06 -9.60
C ARG A 93 4.80 -11.18 -9.65
N GLU A 94 5.29 -11.47 -10.84
CA GLU A 94 6.31 -12.48 -11.08
C GLU A 94 7.61 -12.15 -10.30
N VAL A 95 8.05 -10.89 -10.27
CA VAL A 95 9.20 -10.41 -9.47
C VAL A 95 8.96 -10.55 -7.96
N LEU A 96 7.79 -10.13 -7.46
CA LEU A 96 7.44 -10.28 -6.04
C LEU A 96 7.41 -11.75 -5.62
N ASN A 97 7.00 -12.65 -6.52
CA ASN A 97 6.90 -14.08 -6.23
C ASN A 97 8.27 -14.78 -6.17
N LYS A 98 9.16 -14.50 -7.12
CA LYS A 98 10.46 -15.18 -7.25
C LYS A 98 11.63 -14.39 -6.66
N ARG A 99 11.40 -13.17 -6.17
CA ARG A 99 12.42 -12.20 -5.73
C ARG A 99 13.36 -11.79 -6.88
N LEU A 100 14.38 -10.98 -6.57
CA LEU A 100 15.23 -10.30 -7.55
C LEU A 100 16.35 -11.13 -8.18
N ALA A 101 16.43 -12.43 -7.93
CA ALA A 101 17.45 -13.28 -8.54
C ALA A 101 16.93 -13.89 -9.84
N ARG A 102 17.26 -13.28 -10.99
CA ARG A 102 16.90 -13.81 -12.32
C ARG A 102 18.12 -13.97 -13.23
N SER A 103 18.30 -15.17 -13.76
CA SER A 103 19.19 -15.46 -14.89
C SER A 103 18.55 -15.01 -16.21
N ARG A 104 19.32 -15.01 -17.29
CA ARG A 104 18.80 -14.72 -18.64
C ARG A 104 17.64 -15.66 -19.02
N LYS A 105 17.80 -16.96 -18.69
CA LYS A 105 16.75 -17.95 -18.92
C LYS A 105 15.49 -17.64 -18.10
N ASP A 106 15.63 -17.21 -16.85
CA ASP A 106 14.49 -16.84 -16.01
C ASP A 106 13.75 -15.61 -16.55
N LEU A 107 14.46 -14.68 -17.20
CA LEU A 107 13.84 -13.53 -17.88
C LEU A 107 13.10 -13.94 -19.15
N GLU A 108 13.64 -14.90 -19.92
CA GLU A 108 12.95 -15.49 -21.08
C GLU A 108 11.68 -16.24 -20.66
N ASP A 109 11.77 -17.08 -19.62
CA ASP A 109 10.62 -17.81 -19.07
C ASP A 109 9.55 -16.84 -18.53
N ALA A 110 9.96 -15.74 -17.88
CA ALA A 110 9.05 -14.72 -17.39
C ALA A 110 8.41 -13.92 -18.52
N ALA A 111 9.16 -13.57 -19.57
CA ALA A 111 8.62 -12.92 -20.76
C ALA A 111 7.54 -13.78 -21.41
N ASN A 112 7.78 -15.08 -21.55
CA ASN A 112 6.79 -16.03 -22.05
C ASN A 112 5.56 -16.14 -21.13
N GLY A 113 5.78 -16.29 -19.82
CA GLY A 113 4.69 -16.43 -18.83
C GLY A 113 3.82 -15.18 -18.69
N CYS A 114 4.41 -13.99 -18.84
CA CYS A 114 3.72 -12.70 -18.79
C CYS A 114 3.15 -12.27 -20.15
N ASN A 115 3.47 -12.99 -21.23
CA ASN A 115 3.18 -12.58 -22.61
C ASN A 115 3.73 -11.18 -22.95
N LEU A 116 4.97 -10.92 -22.53
CA LEU A 116 5.69 -9.67 -22.74
C LEU A 116 6.90 -9.87 -23.64
N ASN A 117 7.36 -8.80 -24.29
CA ASN A 117 8.61 -8.81 -25.02
C ASN A 117 9.80 -8.90 -24.05
N LEU A 118 10.79 -9.75 -24.35
CA LEU A 118 12.01 -9.93 -23.56
C LEU A 118 12.76 -8.60 -23.32
N ARG A 119 12.80 -7.68 -24.29
CA ARG A 119 13.40 -6.34 -24.13
C ARG A 119 12.68 -5.54 -23.04
N SER A 120 11.34 -5.61 -23.00
CA SER A 120 10.54 -4.93 -21.96
C SER A 120 10.78 -5.54 -20.58
N VAL A 121 10.77 -6.87 -20.47
CA VAL A 121 11.05 -7.59 -19.22
C VAL A 121 12.47 -7.29 -18.71
N THR A 122 13.46 -7.30 -19.60
CA THR A 122 14.86 -6.98 -19.26
C THR A 122 14.98 -5.54 -18.77
N ARG A 123 14.38 -4.58 -19.48
CA ARG A 123 14.32 -3.16 -19.06
C ARG A 123 13.71 -3.01 -17.67
N GLN A 124 12.53 -3.59 -17.46
CA GLN A 124 11.82 -3.51 -16.18
C GLN A 124 12.67 -4.11 -15.05
N TYR A 125 13.24 -5.31 -15.26
CA TYR A 125 14.12 -5.95 -14.30
C TYR A 125 15.35 -5.11 -13.97
N ASP A 126 16.03 -4.58 -14.98
CA ASP A 126 17.23 -3.76 -14.79
C ASP A 126 16.91 -2.46 -14.06
N ASN A 127 15.76 -1.83 -14.35
CA ASN A 127 15.29 -0.65 -13.62
C ASN A 127 15.03 -0.98 -12.15
N ILE A 128 14.31 -2.07 -11.86
CA ILE A 128 14.03 -2.51 -10.48
C ILE A 128 15.34 -2.81 -9.74
N LYS A 129 16.23 -3.58 -10.37
CA LYS A 129 17.52 -3.98 -9.79
C LYS A 129 18.42 -2.77 -9.53
N ARG A 130 18.44 -1.79 -10.45
CA ARG A 130 19.22 -0.55 -10.32
C ARG A 130 18.79 0.23 -9.09
N VAL A 131 17.49 0.44 -8.91
CA VAL A 131 16.98 1.18 -7.75
C VAL A 131 17.14 0.38 -6.46
N TYR A 132 16.82 -0.92 -6.48
CA TYR A 132 16.97 -1.79 -5.31
C TYR A 132 18.41 -1.79 -4.78
N ASN A 133 19.39 -2.00 -5.67
CA ASN A 133 20.80 -2.01 -5.27
C ASN A 133 21.27 -0.64 -4.78
N ALA A 134 20.82 0.44 -5.41
CA ALA A 134 21.19 1.79 -4.99
C ALA A 134 20.57 2.16 -3.63
N TYR A 135 19.36 1.70 -3.35
CA TYR A 135 18.69 1.93 -2.07
C TYR A 135 19.28 1.09 -0.93
N GLU A 136 19.65 -0.16 -1.19
CA GLU A 136 20.29 -1.06 -0.20
C GLU A 136 21.78 -0.77 0.02
N ASP A 137 22.41 0.12 -0.77
CA ASP A 137 23.82 0.48 -0.60
C ASP A 137 24.03 1.20 0.74
N PRO A 138 24.80 0.64 1.68
CA PRO A 138 25.06 1.27 2.98
C PRO A 138 25.75 2.63 2.87
N ASN A 139 26.41 2.92 1.74
CA ASN A 139 27.06 4.20 1.49
C ASN A 139 26.06 5.29 1.08
N ASN A 140 24.87 4.90 0.65
CA ASN A 140 23.80 5.82 0.29
C ASN A 140 23.03 6.25 1.55
N THR A 141 23.61 7.20 2.28
CA THR A 141 23.15 7.64 3.60
C THR A 141 22.21 8.85 3.59
N VAL A 142 21.84 9.35 2.40
CA VAL A 142 21.22 10.68 2.29
C VAL A 142 19.69 10.62 2.40
N GLU A 143 19.05 9.56 1.92
CA GLU A 143 17.58 9.52 1.79
C GLU A 143 16.99 8.17 2.19
N ASN A 144 16.45 8.10 3.41
CA ASN A 144 15.83 6.89 3.94
C ASN A 144 14.39 6.66 3.43
N ASN A 145 13.71 7.71 2.94
CA ASN A 145 12.37 7.59 2.36
C ASN A 145 12.48 7.17 0.89
N ILE A 146 11.98 5.96 0.56
CA ILE A 146 12.07 5.38 -0.80
C ILE A 146 11.46 6.29 -1.87
N TYR A 147 10.33 6.94 -1.58
CA TYR A 147 9.65 7.82 -2.52
C TYR A 147 10.48 9.08 -2.84
N THR A 148 11.05 9.70 -1.81
CA THR A 148 11.92 10.88 -1.94
C THR A 148 13.21 10.51 -2.68
N PHE A 149 13.77 9.34 -2.35
CA PHE A 149 14.91 8.76 -3.05
C PHE A 149 14.65 8.63 -4.56
N LEU A 150 13.51 8.07 -4.95
CA LEU A 150 13.12 7.91 -6.35
C LEU A 150 12.92 9.25 -7.07
N THR A 151 12.15 10.16 -6.47
CA THR A 151 11.83 11.45 -7.09
C THR A 151 13.07 12.32 -7.31
N LYS A 152 14.05 12.29 -6.39
CA LYS A 152 15.26 13.11 -6.51
C LYS A 152 16.35 12.47 -7.36
N ASN A 153 16.61 11.17 -7.19
CA ASN A 153 17.73 10.50 -7.87
C ASN A 153 17.37 10.00 -9.27
N TYR A 154 16.08 9.70 -9.51
CA TYR A 154 15.59 9.18 -10.79
C TYR A 154 14.59 10.11 -11.47
N LEU A 155 14.24 11.26 -10.87
CA LEU A 155 13.38 12.27 -11.49
C LEU A 155 12.02 11.73 -12.00
N LEU A 156 11.53 10.66 -11.37
CA LEU A 156 10.28 9.99 -11.76
C LEU A 156 9.07 10.77 -11.28
N SER A 157 7.96 10.70 -12.03
CA SER A 157 6.70 11.29 -11.60
C SER A 157 6.20 10.74 -10.25
N PRO A 158 5.34 11.47 -9.53
CA PRO A 158 4.74 10.99 -8.28
C PRO A 158 4.03 9.64 -8.42
N GLN A 159 3.44 9.36 -9.57
CA GLN A 159 2.74 8.11 -9.86
C GLN A 159 3.71 6.94 -9.94
N VAL A 160 4.74 7.05 -10.78
CA VAL A 160 5.75 5.99 -10.97
C VAL A 160 6.58 5.81 -9.69
N SER A 161 6.96 6.90 -9.03
CA SER A 161 7.69 6.87 -7.76
C SER A 161 6.93 6.11 -6.65
N ARG A 162 5.61 6.31 -6.53
CA ARG A 162 4.79 5.58 -5.54
C ARG A 162 4.78 4.08 -5.80
N ARG A 163 4.55 3.70 -7.06
CA ARG A 163 4.54 2.30 -7.49
C ARG A 163 5.87 1.59 -7.22
N TYR A 164 6.99 2.22 -7.58
CA TYR A 164 8.31 1.69 -7.22
C TYR A 164 8.54 1.64 -5.71
N ALA A 165 8.13 2.66 -4.96
CA ALA A 165 8.32 2.69 -3.51
C ALA A 165 7.60 1.53 -2.82
N CYS A 166 6.33 1.28 -3.18
CA CYS A 166 5.55 0.16 -2.65
C CYS A 166 6.17 -1.20 -3.03
N MET A 167 6.57 -1.37 -4.30
CA MET A 167 7.18 -2.63 -4.74
C MET A 167 8.54 -2.86 -4.06
N LEU A 168 9.40 -1.84 -3.98
CA LEU A 168 10.71 -1.94 -3.30
C LEU A 168 10.53 -2.23 -1.81
N PHE A 169 9.55 -1.59 -1.16
CA PHE A 169 9.18 -1.87 0.22
C PHE A 169 8.92 -3.36 0.43
N LEU A 170 8.06 -3.96 -0.40
CA LEU A 170 7.71 -5.38 -0.32
C LEU A 170 8.93 -6.30 -0.52
N LEU A 171 9.82 -5.93 -1.45
CA LEU A 171 11.05 -6.68 -1.75
C LEU A 171 12.09 -6.60 -0.63
N VAL A 172 12.38 -5.39 -0.14
CA VAL A 172 13.36 -5.13 0.94
C VAL A 172 12.92 -5.82 2.23
N GLN A 173 11.64 -5.70 2.59
CA GLN A 173 11.09 -6.33 3.78
C GLN A 173 10.85 -7.83 3.63
N LYS A 174 10.88 -8.35 2.40
CA LYS A 174 10.73 -9.78 2.06
C LYS A 174 9.38 -10.33 2.52
N PHE A 175 8.30 -9.62 2.22
CA PHE A 175 6.94 -10.08 2.50
C PHE A 175 6.64 -11.42 1.80
N ASN A 176 5.90 -12.29 2.46
CA ASN A 176 5.51 -13.59 1.93
C ASN A 176 4.17 -13.50 1.19
N LEU A 177 4.23 -13.13 -0.09
CA LEU A 177 3.03 -12.95 -0.93
C LEU A 177 2.63 -14.21 -1.72
N THR A 178 3.45 -15.26 -1.69
CA THR A 178 3.26 -16.50 -2.46
C THR A 178 2.72 -17.66 -1.65
N ALA A 179 2.66 -17.53 -0.33
CA ALA A 179 2.30 -18.64 0.57
C ALA A 179 0.85 -19.10 0.37
N LYS A 180 -0.05 -18.20 -0.07
CA LYS A 180 -1.47 -18.46 -0.18
C LYS A 180 -2.02 -18.18 -1.57
N LYS A 181 -2.81 -19.13 -2.09
CA LYS A 181 -3.44 -19.02 -3.42
C LYS A 181 -4.28 -17.75 -3.59
N ARG A 182 -4.95 -17.29 -2.54
CA ARG A 182 -5.74 -16.04 -2.58
C ARG A 182 -4.86 -14.83 -2.86
N LEU A 183 -3.68 -14.73 -2.23
CA LEU A 183 -2.73 -13.63 -2.45
C LEU A 183 -2.17 -13.63 -3.88
N LEU A 184 -1.99 -14.81 -4.47
CA LEU A 184 -1.58 -14.92 -5.87
C LEU A 184 -2.60 -14.34 -6.86
N ASN A 185 -3.87 -14.19 -6.44
CA ASN A 185 -4.95 -13.65 -7.26
C ASN A 185 -5.19 -12.15 -7.03
N VAL A 186 -4.68 -11.56 -5.95
CA VAL A 186 -4.84 -10.13 -5.65
C VAL A 186 -4.18 -9.29 -6.74
N GLU A 187 -4.85 -8.24 -7.21
CA GLU A 187 -4.32 -7.31 -8.21
C GLU A 187 -3.07 -6.57 -7.71
N CYS A 188 -2.16 -6.23 -8.63
CA CYS A 188 -0.91 -5.57 -8.24
C CYS A 188 -1.16 -4.19 -7.64
N GLU A 189 -2.13 -3.45 -8.18
CA GLU A 189 -2.58 -2.18 -7.60
C GLU A 189 -3.01 -2.35 -6.13
N ASN A 190 -3.79 -3.38 -5.81
CA ASN A 190 -4.21 -3.65 -4.44
C ASN A 190 -3.03 -4.01 -3.52
N LEU A 191 -2.02 -4.75 -4.01
CA LEU A 191 -0.79 -5.02 -3.27
C LEU A 191 0.01 -3.73 -3.01
N GLU A 192 0.06 -2.82 -3.99
CA GLU A 192 0.70 -1.50 -3.86
C GLU A 192 -0.03 -0.63 -2.82
N LEU A 193 -1.36 -0.64 -2.84
CA LEU A 193 -2.20 0.05 -1.87
C LEU A 193 -2.01 -0.51 -0.45
N CYS A 194 -1.95 -1.84 -0.30
CA CYS A 194 -1.60 -2.49 0.96
C CYS A 194 -0.21 -2.09 1.47
N ALA A 195 0.80 -2.06 0.62
CA ALA A 195 2.14 -1.61 0.98
C ALA A 195 2.13 -0.13 1.45
N ALA A 196 1.39 0.73 0.77
CA ALA A 196 1.23 2.13 1.16
C ALA A 196 0.57 2.27 2.54
N LEU A 197 -0.43 1.44 2.84
CA LEU A 197 -1.06 1.39 4.17
C LEU A 197 -0.07 0.98 5.25
N VAL A 198 0.79 -0.01 5.01
CA VAL A 198 1.83 -0.41 5.97
C VAL A 198 2.81 0.74 6.23
N LEU A 199 3.30 1.40 5.18
CA LEU A 199 4.21 2.55 5.32
C LEU A 199 3.56 3.70 6.12
N ALA A 200 2.30 4.03 5.82
CA ALA A 200 1.61 5.14 6.48
C ALA A 200 1.19 4.83 7.93
N PHE A 201 0.62 3.64 8.18
CA PHE A 201 0.02 3.32 9.47
C PHE A 201 0.92 2.53 10.41
N LEU A 202 1.98 1.88 9.91
CA LEU A 202 2.86 1.08 10.76
C LEU A 202 4.29 1.60 10.78
N ALA A 203 4.79 2.29 9.75
CA ALA A 203 6.18 2.78 9.73
C ALA A 203 6.35 4.23 10.21
N LEU A 204 5.37 5.11 9.95
CA LEU A 204 5.46 6.51 10.44
C LEU A 204 5.40 6.59 11.97
N ASP A 205 6.24 7.44 12.57
CA ASP A 205 6.18 7.76 14.00
C ASP A 205 4.77 8.23 14.43
N SER A 206 4.24 7.69 15.53
CA SER A 206 2.89 8.00 16.00
C SER A 206 2.66 9.49 16.26
N LYS A 207 3.64 10.24 16.77
CA LYS A 207 3.46 11.68 16.98
C LYS A 207 3.35 12.42 15.66
N ALA A 208 4.13 12.01 14.65
CA ALA A 208 4.01 12.55 13.30
C ALA A 208 2.66 12.18 12.67
N PHE A 209 2.24 10.92 12.79
CA PHE A 209 0.97 10.42 12.28
C PHE A 209 -0.21 11.26 12.79
N PHE A 210 -0.38 11.36 14.11
CA PHE A 210 -1.51 12.09 14.68
C PHE A 210 -1.44 13.60 14.40
N ARG A 211 -0.24 14.18 14.28
CA ARG A 211 -0.11 15.58 13.86
C ARG A 211 -0.66 15.81 12.45
N ILE A 212 -0.39 14.90 11.53
CA ILE A 212 -0.87 14.99 10.15
C ILE A 212 -2.39 14.74 10.09
N VAL A 213 -2.89 13.74 10.81
CA VAL A 213 -4.33 13.45 10.89
C VAL A 213 -5.10 14.63 11.48
N LEU A 214 -4.66 15.18 12.62
CA LEU A 214 -5.32 16.30 13.29
C LEU A 214 -5.29 17.60 12.47
N ALA A 215 -4.28 17.78 11.60
CA ALA A 215 -4.25 18.91 10.68
C ALA A 215 -5.33 18.82 9.59
N ASP A 216 -5.76 17.60 9.24
CA ASP A 216 -6.79 17.36 8.22
C ASP A 216 -8.20 17.32 8.80
N SER A 217 -8.36 16.92 10.07
CA SER A 217 -9.64 16.90 10.79
C SER A 217 -10.00 18.23 11.47
N ALA A 218 -9.37 19.35 11.07
CA ALA A 218 -9.55 20.68 11.69
C ALA A 218 -10.99 21.25 11.65
N SER A 219 -11.97 20.55 11.07
CA SER A 219 -13.39 20.94 11.08
C SER A 219 -14.26 20.17 12.08
N ASP A 220 -13.82 19.04 12.63
CA ASP A 220 -14.59 18.30 13.64
C ASP A 220 -13.63 17.44 14.46
N GLY A 221 -13.52 17.71 15.75
CA GLY A 221 -12.51 17.16 16.67
C GLY A 221 -12.63 15.67 16.97
N ASP A 222 -13.25 14.88 16.09
CA ASP A 222 -13.49 13.46 16.26
C ASP A 222 -12.44 12.64 15.49
N GLU A 223 -11.44 12.11 16.21
CA GLU A 223 -10.46 11.16 15.67
C GLU A 223 -11.16 9.90 15.05
N TYR A 224 -12.42 9.65 15.42
CA TYR A 224 -13.27 8.59 14.87
C TYR A 224 -13.63 8.74 13.40
N ASN A 225 -13.53 9.95 12.82
CA ASN A 225 -13.82 10.17 11.41
C ASN A 225 -12.93 9.31 10.49
N LEU A 226 -11.71 8.97 10.94
CA LEU A 226 -10.79 8.11 10.20
C LEU A 226 -11.31 6.67 10.05
N LEU A 227 -12.20 6.20 10.93
CA LEU A 227 -12.82 4.89 10.78
C LEU A 227 -13.98 4.87 9.80
N GLU A 228 -14.58 6.01 9.47
CA GLU A 228 -15.84 6.04 8.70
C GLU A 228 -15.62 6.46 7.24
N ASP A 229 -14.70 7.40 6.97
CA ASP A 229 -14.48 7.95 5.63
C ASP A 229 -13.23 7.38 4.93
N ASN A 230 -13.47 6.51 3.94
CA ASN A 230 -12.41 5.91 3.10
C ASN A 230 -11.67 6.95 2.25
N ALA A 231 -12.34 8.00 1.75
CA ALA A 231 -11.71 9.03 0.93
C ALA A 231 -10.75 9.89 1.76
N LEU A 232 -11.17 10.27 2.97
CA LEU A 232 -10.31 10.95 3.94
C LEU A 232 -9.08 10.10 4.29
N CYS A 233 -9.26 8.80 4.50
CA CYS A 233 -8.15 7.89 4.77
C CYS A 233 -7.10 7.89 3.67
N TRP A 234 -7.52 7.79 2.40
CA TRP A 234 -6.57 7.80 1.27
C TRP A 234 -5.89 9.16 1.09
N SER A 235 -6.59 10.27 1.35
CA SER A 235 -5.98 11.60 1.41
C SER A 235 -4.84 11.63 2.44
N VAL A 236 -5.08 11.11 3.64
CA VAL A 236 -4.08 11.02 4.71
C VAL A 236 -2.91 10.13 4.31
N VAL A 237 -3.15 8.93 3.76
CA VAL A 237 -2.09 8.00 3.34
C VAL A 237 -1.11 8.67 2.37
N TRP A 238 -1.63 9.34 1.34
CA TRP A 238 -0.77 9.96 0.32
C TRP A 238 -0.06 11.22 0.81
N LYS A 239 -0.62 11.94 1.80
CA LYS A 239 0.07 13.05 2.48
C LYS A 239 1.20 12.56 3.38
N ILE A 240 1.02 11.40 4.03
CA ILE A 240 2.01 10.78 4.92
C ILE A 240 3.16 10.17 4.12
N PHE A 241 2.87 9.59 2.95
CA PHE A 241 3.82 8.79 2.18
C PHE A 241 5.22 9.44 1.99
N PRO A 242 5.36 10.74 1.70
CA PRO A 242 6.66 11.41 1.60
C PRO A 242 7.37 11.63 2.94
N SER A 243 6.68 11.54 4.06
CA SER A 243 7.20 11.75 5.43
C SER A 243 7.66 10.46 6.12
N VAL A 244 7.57 9.31 5.46
CA VAL A 244 7.97 8.02 6.04
C VAL A 244 9.50 7.89 5.97
N ASP A 245 10.19 8.35 7.00
CA ASP A 245 11.66 8.42 7.04
C ASP A 245 12.34 7.06 7.20
N ALA A 246 11.63 5.98 7.52
CA ALA A 246 12.23 4.66 7.63
C ALA A 246 11.25 3.60 7.17
N VAL A 247 11.79 2.50 6.66
CA VAL A 247 10.99 1.33 6.28
C VAL A 247 10.65 0.46 7.51
N ASP A 248 11.35 0.69 8.62
CA ASP A 248 11.12 -0.03 9.85
C ASP A 248 9.77 0.38 10.48
N PRO A 249 9.02 -0.57 11.04
CA PRO A 249 7.83 -0.26 11.80
C PRO A 249 8.13 0.65 13.00
N ASP A 250 7.20 1.54 13.32
CA ASP A 250 7.22 2.41 14.49
C ASP A 250 7.21 1.55 15.76
N LYS A 251 8.36 1.51 16.42
CA LYS A 251 8.58 0.76 17.66
C LYS A 251 7.56 1.15 18.74
N GLN A 252 7.11 2.41 18.79
CA GLN A 252 6.16 2.86 19.80
C GLN A 252 4.77 2.25 19.58
N VAL A 253 4.25 2.27 18.35
CA VAL A 253 2.99 1.58 17.99
C VAL A 253 3.09 0.10 18.34
N LEU A 254 4.17 -0.55 17.93
CA LEU A 254 4.35 -1.99 18.14
C LEU A 254 4.39 -2.37 19.63
N VAL A 255 5.09 -1.58 20.46
CA VAL A 255 5.11 -1.76 21.91
C VAL A 255 3.71 -1.58 22.48
N ASN A 256 3.00 -0.53 22.04
CA ASN A 256 1.65 -0.24 22.50
C ASN A 256 0.65 -1.35 22.14
N LEU A 257 0.70 -1.91 20.94
CA LEU A 257 -0.14 -3.05 20.54
C LEU A 257 0.17 -4.32 21.34
N ARG A 258 1.45 -4.58 21.62
CA ARG A 258 1.87 -5.71 22.47
C ARG A 258 1.39 -5.54 23.91
N ASP A 259 1.55 -4.35 24.48
CA ASP A 259 1.09 -4.03 25.83
C ASP A 259 -0.44 -4.15 25.89
N LEU A 260 -1.16 -3.66 24.88
CA LEU A 260 -2.61 -3.74 24.80
C LEU A 260 -3.12 -5.18 24.85
N ARG A 261 -2.47 -6.11 24.11
CA ARG A 261 -2.78 -7.55 24.19
C ARG A 261 -2.66 -8.09 25.62
N SER A 262 -1.67 -7.63 26.39
CA SER A 262 -1.48 -8.08 27.77
C SER A 262 -2.55 -7.52 28.72
N VAL A 263 -3.02 -6.30 28.46
CA VAL A 263 -4.05 -5.61 29.24
C VAL A 263 -5.44 -6.20 28.96
N ILE A 264 -5.79 -6.39 27.69
CA ILE A 264 -7.11 -6.87 27.29
C ILE A 264 -7.17 -8.39 27.38
N SER A 265 -7.42 -8.86 28.60
CA SER A 265 -7.59 -10.28 28.94
C SER A 265 -8.68 -10.46 29.99
N GLY A 266 -9.15 -11.70 30.17
CA GLY A 266 -10.18 -12.04 31.17
C GLY A 266 -11.43 -11.15 31.05
N ASP A 267 -11.83 -10.56 32.16
CA ASP A 267 -13.05 -9.74 32.27
C ASP A 267 -13.02 -8.49 31.37
N LEU A 268 -11.84 -7.90 31.13
CA LEU A 268 -11.72 -6.74 30.25
C LEU A 268 -11.97 -7.10 28.79
N LEU A 269 -11.51 -8.29 28.37
CA LEU A 269 -11.81 -8.80 27.05
C LEU A 269 -13.32 -9.03 26.90
N ASP A 270 -13.97 -9.59 27.92
CA ASP A 270 -15.39 -9.90 27.87
C ASP A 270 -16.27 -8.62 27.92
N SER A 271 -15.84 -7.60 28.68
CA SER A 271 -16.41 -6.24 28.65
C SER A 271 -16.25 -5.61 27.27
N GLY A 272 -15.04 -5.61 26.72
CA GLY A 272 -14.78 -5.06 25.39
C GLY A 272 -15.58 -5.78 24.29
N CYS A 273 -15.73 -7.10 24.38
CA CYS A 273 -16.62 -7.85 23.48
C CYS A 273 -18.07 -7.36 23.56
N THR A 274 -18.55 -7.04 24.76
CA THR A 274 -19.91 -6.50 24.97
C THR A 274 -20.08 -5.15 24.28
N SER A 275 -19.10 -4.27 24.40
CA SER A 275 -19.10 -2.94 23.76
C SER A 275 -19.04 -3.04 22.23
N VAL A 276 -18.25 -3.95 21.69
CA VAL A 276 -18.22 -4.23 20.24
C VAL A 276 -19.57 -4.79 19.77
N ARG A 277 -20.18 -5.73 20.50
CA ARG A 277 -21.53 -6.25 20.15
C ARG A 277 -22.58 -5.15 20.16
N TYR A 278 -22.55 -4.28 21.17
CA TYR A 278 -23.46 -3.15 21.26
C TYR A 278 -23.34 -2.27 20.01
N ARG A 279 -22.11 -1.91 19.61
CA ARG A 279 -21.88 -1.13 18.39
C ARG A 279 -22.40 -1.84 17.14
N ILE A 280 -22.10 -3.12 16.96
CA ILE A 280 -22.62 -3.90 15.82
C ILE A 280 -24.16 -3.92 15.82
N GLY A 281 -24.78 -4.10 16.98
CA GLY A 281 -26.24 -4.06 17.15
C GLY A 281 -26.85 -2.72 16.77
N THR A 282 -26.22 -1.60 17.14
CA THR A 282 -26.69 -0.26 16.74
C THR A 282 -26.58 -0.04 15.22
N LEU A 283 -25.50 -0.51 14.59
CA LEU A 283 -25.32 -0.40 13.14
C LEU A 283 -26.32 -1.27 12.38
N LEU A 284 -26.63 -2.45 12.92
CA LEU A 284 -27.67 -3.34 12.40
C LEU A 284 -29.05 -2.70 12.44
N ALA A 285 -29.43 -2.09 13.58
CA ALA A 285 -30.71 -1.41 13.72
C ALA A 285 -30.84 -0.29 12.67
N ASN A 286 -29.80 0.54 12.51
CA ASN A 286 -29.77 1.60 11.51
C ASN A 286 -29.87 1.06 10.06
N LYS A 287 -29.27 -0.09 9.75
CA LYS A 287 -29.37 -0.73 8.43
C LYS A 287 -30.75 -1.32 8.16
N LEU A 288 -31.40 -1.89 9.18
CA LEU A 288 -32.76 -2.41 9.07
C LEU A 288 -33.77 -1.29 8.82
N ASP A 289 -33.61 -0.15 9.51
CA ASP A 289 -34.43 1.05 9.28
C ASP A 289 -34.22 1.64 7.87
N ALA A 290 -33.03 1.44 7.29
CA ALA A 290 -32.69 1.81 5.91
C ALA A 290 -33.10 0.75 4.85
N GLY A 291 -33.73 -0.36 5.24
CA GLY A 291 -34.21 -1.41 4.32
C GLY A 291 -33.13 -2.36 3.77
N ALA A 292 -31.93 -2.41 4.37
CA ALA A 292 -30.86 -3.32 3.97
C ALA A 292 -30.88 -4.62 4.80
N GLY A 293 -30.65 -5.77 4.15
CA GLY A 293 -30.59 -7.08 4.82
C GLY A 293 -29.32 -7.24 5.69
N GLY A 294 -29.46 -7.71 6.93
CA GLY A 294 -28.37 -7.82 7.93
C GLY A 294 -28.18 -9.22 8.52
N GLY A 295 -28.48 -10.28 7.76
CA GLY A 295 -28.52 -11.66 8.27
C GLY A 295 -27.19 -12.17 8.84
N GLY A 296 -26.05 -11.80 8.23
CA GLY A 296 -24.71 -12.23 8.67
C GLY A 296 -24.28 -11.57 9.98
N LEU A 297 -24.45 -10.25 10.07
CA LEU A 297 -24.14 -9.46 11.27
C LEU A 297 -24.94 -9.93 12.51
N SER A 298 -26.21 -10.33 12.36
CA SER A 298 -27.01 -10.87 13.46
C SER A 298 -26.39 -12.13 14.07
N GLY A 299 -25.70 -12.94 13.27
CA GLY A 299 -25.03 -14.16 13.71
C GLY A 299 -23.82 -13.90 14.61
N ILE A 300 -23.11 -12.79 14.40
CA ILE A 300 -21.93 -12.39 15.22
C ILE A 300 -22.35 -11.60 16.47
N ALA A 301 -23.40 -10.77 16.36
CA ALA A 301 -23.89 -9.98 17.48
C ALA A 301 -24.59 -10.82 18.57
N GLY A 302 -25.04 -12.04 18.24
CA GLY A 302 -25.77 -12.91 19.15
C GLY A 302 -24.99 -13.39 20.38
N VAL A 303 -25.65 -13.43 21.54
CA VAL A 303 -25.08 -13.76 22.87
C VAL A 303 -24.56 -15.21 22.99
N GLY A 304 -24.99 -16.11 22.09
CA GLY A 304 -24.58 -17.52 22.04
C GLY A 304 -23.32 -17.81 21.19
N GLY A 305 -23.43 -18.70 20.19
CA GLY A 305 -22.30 -19.10 19.34
C GLY A 305 -21.59 -17.94 18.62
N GLY A 306 -22.30 -16.85 18.31
CA GLY A 306 -21.75 -15.60 17.79
C GLY A 306 -20.79 -14.90 18.74
N GLY A 307 -21.09 -14.93 20.04
CA GLY A 307 -20.27 -14.34 21.07
C GLY A 307 -18.87 -14.94 21.17
N ASN A 308 -18.74 -16.25 20.94
CA ASN A 308 -17.45 -16.94 20.87
C ASN A 308 -16.68 -16.59 19.59
N LYS A 309 -17.37 -16.45 18.44
CA LYS A 309 -16.75 -16.03 17.18
C LYS A 309 -16.15 -14.63 17.29
N LEU A 310 -16.92 -13.66 17.83
CA LEU A 310 -16.43 -12.30 18.03
C LEU A 310 -15.23 -12.26 19.00
N ARG A 311 -15.31 -13.02 20.10
CA ARG A 311 -14.21 -13.11 21.07
C ARG A 311 -12.94 -13.66 20.43
N ASN A 312 -13.06 -14.66 19.55
CA ASN A 312 -11.92 -15.22 18.84
C ASN A 312 -11.34 -14.25 17.81
N LEU A 313 -12.18 -13.53 17.06
CA LEU A 313 -11.76 -12.45 16.16
C LEU A 313 -10.94 -11.39 16.89
N ILE A 314 -11.48 -10.90 18.01
CA ILE A 314 -10.82 -9.88 18.83
C ILE A 314 -9.46 -10.37 19.33
N LYS A 315 -9.40 -11.61 19.83
CA LYS A 315 -8.13 -12.23 20.23
C LYS A 315 -7.15 -12.33 19.06
N ALA A 316 -7.63 -12.66 17.87
CA ALA A 316 -6.82 -12.72 16.67
C ALA A 316 -6.25 -11.33 16.32
N LEU A 317 -7.06 -10.27 16.35
CA LEU A 317 -6.61 -8.89 16.10
C LEU A 317 -5.57 -8.41 17.12
N LEU A 318 -5.80 -8.67 18.41
CA LEU A 318 -4.83 -8.35 19.48
C LEU A 318 -3.53 -9.12 19.32
N LEU A 319 -3.61 -10.40 18.94
CA LEU A 319 -2.44 -11.23 18.69
C LEU A 319 -1.65 -10.74 17.47
N LEU A 320 -2.36 -10.42 16.38
CA LEU A 320 -1.76 -9.92 15.14
C LEU A 320 -1.00 -8.62 15.41
N GLY A 321 -1.64 -7.64 16.06
CA GLY A 321 -0.99 -6.38 16.46
C GLY A 321 0.23 -6.57 17.36
N ALA A 322 0.16 -7.46 18.36
CA ALA A 322 1.29 -7.75 19.24
C ALA A 322 2.47 -8.43 18.50
N ASN A 323 2.16 -9.26 17.52
CA ASN A 323 3.13 -10.03 16.75
C ASN A 323 3.82 -9.19 15.66
N LEU A 324 3.29 -8.04 15.27
CA LEU A 324 3.94 -7.12 14.32
C LEU A 324 5.36 -6.70 14.75
N SER A 325 5.66 -6.75 16.05
CA SER A 325 7.01 -6.51 16.58
C SER A 325 8.04 -7.59 16.23
N GLN A 326 7.58 -8.75 15.79
CA GLN A 326 8.39 -9.88 15.38
C GLN A 326 8.57 -9.83 13.87
N SER A 327 9.82 -9.77 13.40
CA SER A 327 10.14 -9.62 11.97
C SER A 327 9.58 -10.71 11.08
N ARG A 328 9.43 -11.94 11.60
CA ARG A 328 8.80 -13.04 10.87
C ARG A 328 7.31 -12.78 10.63
N GLU A 329 6.57 -12.50 11.70
CA GLU A 329 5.13 -12.25 11.64
C GLU A 329 4.81 -10.99 10.83
N PHE A 330 5.69 -9.98 10.88
CA PHE A 330 5.55 -8.80 10.01
C PHE A 330 5.61 -9.15 8.52
N ARG A 331 6.45 -10.11 8.11
CA ARG A 331 6.52 -10.59 6.71
C ARG A 331 5.29 -11.40 6.30
N ASP A 332 4.66 -12.06 7.27
CA ASP A 332 3.47 -12.90 7.08
C ASP A 332 2.15 -12.08 7.17
N LEU A 333 2.22 -10.77 7.39
CA LEU A 333 1.07 -9.88 7.62
C LEU A 333 -0.08 -10.04 6.62
N PHE A 334 0.22 -10.12 5.32
CA PHE A 334 -0.78 -10.28 4.27
C PHE A 334 -1.56 -11.60 4.42
N GLU A 335 -0.84 -12.68 4.70
CA GLU A 335 -1.43 -13.99 4.93
C GLU A 335 -2.18 -14.05 6.25
N ASP A 336 -1.61 -13.46 7.30
CA ASP A 336 -2.19 -13.43 8.64
C ASP A 336 -3.51 -12.67 8.68
N VAL A 337 -3.63 -11.53 7.99
CA VAL A 337 -4.89 -10.81 7.91
C VAL A 337 -5.96 -11.65 7.20
N LEU A 338 -5.62 -12.34 6.10
CA LEU A 338 -6.56 -13.21 5.41
C LEU A 338 -6.97 -14.43 6.25
N THR A 339 -6.01 -15.14 6.83
CA THR A 339 -6.24 -16.39 7.57
C THR A 339 -6.88 -16.17 8.94
N LYS A 340 -6.45 -15.13 9.68
CA LYS A 340 -6.85 -14.93 11.08
C LYS A 340 -8.03 -13.98 11.22
N VAL A 341 -8.33 -13.18 10.19
CA VAL A 341 -9.40 -12.16 10.23
C VAL A 341 -10.46 -12.39 9.15
N ALA A 342 -10.08 -12.42 7.87
CA ALA A 342 -11.06 -12.49 6.78
C ALA A 342 -11.79 -13.83 6.72
N GLU A 343 -11.04 -14.93 6.59
CA GLU A 343 -11.63 -16.28 6.41
C GLU A 343 -12.55 -16.69 7.55
N PRO A 344 -12.22 -16.48 8.84
CA PRO A 344 -13.15 -16.81 9.93
C PRO A 344 -14.48 -16.05 9.88
N LEU A 345 -14.50 -14.85 9.27
CA LEU A 345 -15.71 -14.06 9.11
C LEU A 345 -16.49 -14.43 7.84
N GLU A 346 -15.79 -14.75 6.74
CA GLU A 346 -16.40 -15.33 5.53
C GLU A 346 -17.05 -16.69 5.85
N ASP A 347 -16.37 -17.55 6.61
CA ASP A 347 -16.89 -18.82 7.12
C ASP A 347 -18.08 -18.64 8.07
N ALA A 348 -18.19 -17.46 8.70
CA ALA A 348 -19.35 -17.08 9.47
C ALA A 348 -20.51 -16.53 8.61
N GLY A 349 -20.35 -16.47 7.30
CA GLY A 349 -21.35 -16.04 6.33
C GLY A 349 -21.44 -14.52 6.14
N LEU A 350 -20.40 -13.77 6.53
CA LEU A 350 -20.38 -12.33 6.35
C LEU A 350 -19.92 -11.93 4.96
N SER A 351 -20.61 -10.95 4.39
CA SER A 351 -20.15 -10.22 3.21
C SER A 351 -18.96 -9.32 3.52
N VAL A 352 -18.23 -8.90 2.48
CA VAL A 352 -17.08 -7.98 2.62
C VAL A 352 -17.48 -6.71 3.38
N GLU A 353 -18.62 -6.09 3.08
CA GLU A 353 -19.08 -4.90 3.77
C GLU A 353 -19.34 -5.14 5.27
N GLU A 354 -19.91 -6.30 5.61
CA GLU A 354 -20.14 -6.70 7.00
C GLU A 354 -18.82 -6.98 7.73
N ILE A 355 -17.84 -7.61 7.08
CA ILE A 355 -16.48 -7.83 7.61
C ILE A 355 -15.85 -6.49 7.99
N ILE A 356 -15.85 -5.54 7.04
CA ILE A 356 -15.32 -4.19 7.24
C ILE A 356 -16.02 -3.46 8.38
N THR A 357 -17.34 -3.64 8.50
CA THR A 357 -18.15 -3.07 9.59
C THR A 357 -17.77 -3.66 10.95
N VAL A 358 -17.66 -4.99 11.05
CA VAL A 358 -17.29 -5.70 12.29
C VAL A 358 -15.88 -5.33 12.74
N VAL A 359 -14.92 -5.30 11.81
CA VAL A 359 -13.53 -4.92 12.11
C VAL A 359 -13.47 -3.47 12.59
N GLY A 360 -14.19 -2.54 11.95
CA GLY A 360 -14.28 -1.16 12.41
C GLY A 360 -14.84 -1.05 13.83
N ALA A 361 -15.87 -1.84 14.16
CA ALA A 361 -16.46 -1.86 15.49
C ALA A 361 -15.49 -2.37 16.58
N CYS A 362 -14.48 -3.19 16.24
CA CYS A 362 -13.46 -3.66 17.17
C CYS A 362 -12.60 -2.55 17.77
N TYR A 363 -12.65 -1.32 17.25
CA TYR A 363 -12.10 -0.17 17.94
C TYR A 363 -12.64 -0.04 19.37
N HIS A 364 -13.94 -0.28 19.57
CA HIS A 364 -14.59 -0.03 20.86
C HIS A 364 -14.15 -0.96 22.00
N ILE A 365 -13.30 -1.95 21.74
CA ILE A 365 -12.72 -2.80 22.79
C ILE A 365 -11.92 -2.01 23.83
N VAL A 366 -11.34 -0.87 23.45
CA VAL A 366 -10.55 -0.03 24.36
C VAL A 366 -11.37 1.02 25.10
N SER A 367 -12.68 1.12 24.82
CA SER A 367 -13.55 2.15 25.39
C SER A 367 -13.64 2.06 26.91
N ASP A 368 -13.69 0.84 27.44
CA ASP A 368 -13.93 0.57 28.86
C ASP A 368 -12.66 0.21 29.64
N VAL A 369 -11.47 0.43 29.08
CA VAL A 369 -10.21 0.12 29.76
C VAL A 369 -10.02 1.09 30.94
N PRO A 370 -10.08 0.62 32.21
CA PRO A 370 -10.01 1.50 33.36
C PRO A 370 -8.60 2.07 33.54
N GLU A 371 -8.51 3.33 33.99
CA GLU A 371 -7.21 3.96 34.22
C GLU A 371 -6.34 3.30 35.29
N SER A 372 -6.93 2.46 36.15
CA SER A 372 -6.23 1.74 37.20
C SER A 372 -5.43 0.53 36.70
N VAL A 373 -5.89 -0.15 35.65
CA VAL A 373 -5.29 -1.41 35.15
C VAL A 373 -3.91 -1.15 34.53
N THR A 374 -3.77 -0.03 33.84
CA THR A 374 -2.52 0.42 33.18
C THR A 374 -1.46 0.92 34.17
N ARG A 375 -1.83 1.21 35.44
CA ARG A 375 -0.88 1.59 36.50
C ARG A 375 0.01 0.43 36.92
N ALA A 376 -0.52 -0.80 36.95
CA ALA A 376 0.23 -1.99 37.33
C ALA A 376 1.35 -2.31 36.31
N TYR A 377 1.07 -2.12 35.03
CA TYR A 377 2.03 -2.39 33.94
C TYR A 377 3.15 -1.34 33.82
N SER A 378 2.84 -0.06 34.12
CA SER A 378 3.86 1.00 34.09
C SER A 378 4.95 0.82 35.15
N ILE A 379 4.63 0.16 36.28
CA ILE A 379 5.59 -0.13 37.34
C ILE A 379 6.54 -1.27 36.92
N SER A 380 6.06 -2.33 36.25
CA SER A 380 6.92 -3.40 35.74
C SER A 380 7.90 -2.94 34.65
N SER A 381 7.52 -1.98 33.80
CA SER A 381 8.43 -1.42 32.78
C SER A 381 9.43 -0.40 33.34
N ALA A 382 9.09 0.31 34.42
CA ALA A 382 9.97 1.31 35.04
C ALA A 382 11.04 0.70 35.98
N VAL A 383 10.84 -0.54 36.45
CA VAL A 383 11.81 -1.24 37.32
C VAL A 383 13.12 -1.61 36.59
N GLN A 384 13.21 -1.45 35.26
CA GLN A 384 14.46 -1.63 34.53
C GLN A 384 15.26 -0.34 34.30
N THR A 385 14.75 0.84 34.65
CA THR A 385 15.50 2.10 34.49
C THR A 385 15.30 3.04 35.68
N SER A 386 16.38 3.16 36.45
CA SER A 386 16.70 4.22 37.42
C SER A 386 16.04 4.22 38.80
N SER A 387 16.93 4.00 39.78
CA SER A 387 16.91 4.56 41.12
C SER A 387 16.90 6.10 41.11
N HIS A 388 16.17 6.68 42.07
CA HIS A 388 16.09 8.08 42.51
C HIS A 388 15.07 9.02 41.84
N GLY A 389 14.05 9.38 42.63
CA GLY A 389 13.68 10.79 42.83
C GLY A 389 12.31 11.25 42.33
N SER A 390 11.49 11.71 43.28
CA SER A 390 10.36 12.67 43.17
C SER A 390 8.99 12.19 42.61
N SER A 391 7.96 12.31 43.45
CA SER A 391 6.64 11.67 43.35
C SER A 391 5.47 12.58 42.93
N SER A 392 5.70 13.85 42.57
CA SER A 392 4.61 14.81 42.28
C SER A 392 4.41 15.18 40.80
N PHE A 393 5.34 14.86 39.90
CA PHE A 393 5.20 15.12 38.44
C PHE A 393 4.57 13.99 37.63
N GLN A 394 4.21 12.89 38.29
CA GLN A 394 3.88 11.65 37.60
C GLN A 394 2.40 11.49 37.22
N SER A 395 1.45 12.30 37.73
CA SER A 395 0.02 12.10 37.45
C SER A 395 -0.39 12.55 36.03
N SER A 396 0.17 13.64 35.51
CA SER A 396 -0.10 14.17 34.16
C SER A 396 0.44 13.27 33.04
N ALA A 397 1.63 12.69 33.22
CA ALA A 397 2.21 11.77 32.24
C ALA A 397 1.48 10.41 32.15
N LYS A 398 0.69 10.04 33.18
CA LYS A 398 0.06 8.71 33.31
C LYS A 398 -1.29 8.61 32.58
N ALA A 399 -2.10 9.66 32.59
CA ALA A 399 -3.33 9.73 31.78
C ALA A 399 -3.01 9.66 30.27
N GLY A 400 -1.85 10.19 29.86
CA GLY A 400 -1.41 10.17 28.46
C GLY A 400 -1.11 8.77 27.89
N ARG A 401 -0.78 7.76 28.71
CA ARG A 401 -0.43 6.42 28.19
C ARG A 401 -1.64 5.66 27.67
N ILE A 402 -2.80 5.78 28.32
CA ILE A 402 -4.03 5.11 27.89
C ILE A 402 -4.54 5.73 26.61
N GLU A 403 -4.55 7.06 26.54
CA GLU A 403 -4.93 7.76 25.31
C GLU A 403 -3.97 7.44 24.17
N ALA A 404 -2.67 7.24 24.44
CA ALA A 404 -1.74 6.70 23.44
C ALA A 404 -2.10 5.28 22.98
N LEU A 405 -2.43 4.36 23.90
CA LEU A 405 -2.87 3.00 23.55
C LEU A 405 -4.17 3.02 22.70
N LYS A 406 -5.15 3.83 23.09
CA LYS A 406 -6.41 3.98 22.35
C LYS A 406 -6.18 4.52 20.94
N ARG A 407 -5.33 5.54 20.82
CA ARG A 407 -4.96 6.13 19.52
C ARG A 407 -4.21 5.15 18.63
N ASP A 408 -3.23 4.42 19.15
CA ASP A 408 -2.51 3.42 18.34
C ASP A 408 -3.39 2.21 17.99
N TRP A 409 -4.35 1.85 18.85
CA TRP A 409 -5.38 0.87 18.50
C TRP A 409 -6.32 1.35 17.40
N LEU A 410 -6.76 2.62 17.46
CA LEU A 410 -7.54 3.26 16.39
C LEU A 410 -6.78 3.21 15.06
N ARG A 411 -5.50 3.61 15.10
CA ARG A 411 -4.58 3.56 13.95
C ARG A 411 -4.49 2.13 13.39
N PHE A 412 -4.30 1.13 14.25
CA PHE A 412 -4.22 -0.27 13.84
C PHE A 412 -5.52 -0.83 13.28
N ILE A 413 -6.68 -0.56 13.89
CA ILE A 413 -7.97 -1.02 13.38
C ILE A 413 -8.31 -0.37 12.05
N THR A 414 -8.03 0.93 11.91
CA THR A 414 -8.18 1.64 10.63
C THR A 414 -7.31 1.00 9.55
N PHE A 415 -6.05 0.70 9.88
CA PHE A 415 -5.15 -0.02 9.01
C PHE A 415 -5.73 -1.37 8.58
N ILE A 416 -6.13 -2.25 9.51
CA ILE A 416 -6.66 -3.57 9.18
C ILE A 416 -7.93 -3.46 8.33
N LYS A 417 -8.81 -2.50 8.64
CA LYS A 417 -10.02 -2.23 7.87
C LYS A 417 -9.69 -1.90 6.41
N LEU A 418 -8.84 -0.90 6.17
CA LEU A 418 -8.47 -0.48 4.82
C LEU A 418 -7.71 -1.59 4.07
N PHE A 419 -6.86 -2.32 4.79
CA PHE A 419 -6.07 -3.42 4.24
C PHE A 419 -6.97 -4.57 3.77
N LEU A 420 -8.01 -4.91 4.52
CA LEU A 420 -9.01 -5.89 4.10
C LEU A 420 -9.78 -5.44 2.85
N ILE A 421 -10.13 -4.15 2.72
CA ILE A 421 -10.81 -3.63 1.51
C ILE A 421 -9.98 -3.92 0.24
N GLN A 422 -8.64 -3.92 0.34
CA GLN A 422 -7.78 -4.19 -0.81
C GLN A 422 -7.60 -5.69 -1.10
N LEU A 423 -7.70 -6.54 -0.06
CA LEU A 423 -7.42 -7.97 -0.18
C LEU A 423 -8.65 -8.85 -0.48
N LEU A 424 -9.85 -8.37 -0.16
CA LEU A 424 -11.12 -9.06 -0.39
C LEU A 424 -11.77 -8.56 -1.67
#